data_AF-A0AAE1D2U9-F1
#
_entry.id   AF-A0AAE1D2U9-F1
#
_cell.length_a   1.000
_cell.length_b   1.000
_cell.length_c   1.000
_cell.angle_alpha   90.00
_cell.angle_beta   90.00
_cell.angle_gamma   90.00
#
_symmetry.space_group_name_H-M   'P 1'
#
loop_
_entity.id
_entity.type
_entity.pdbx_description
1 polymer ?
#
loop_
_entity_poly.entity_id
_entity_poly.type
_entity_poly.pdbx_seq_one_letter_code
_entity_poly.pdbx_strand_id
1 'polypeptide(L)'
;MAAQTKHEFADSVMKRLTFLNCDYIEGMDDKAVADLILTPGQGRFYILQWLFTRYDSRLACMLNPTQDHIMLKNDSTLQRLVAAASSMCLCRPDDTDLIRGDVPLAKQMSFITKLLDLVCTREKSFSQDSSKLPNPSQLSSYMDAVVGKEGFLYMLEDSIDLLPRDIKAEVERDWARSGWDKDLRVPPVPNFDELLMRSQDLSVELEKHNLTLTRLKEEITAQEESCHTEVLGLNQVLCRALRDLSQLCKGFSQCYETSVEQWCHRSLPQLSQLGPVFHRVHTQLSKFTKMLEDLTALRQHTSELDRHVREQPAYVSQSLVEESKQVYGNFESCLIILEEALHRSATEFNSRPPLLTL
;
A
#
# COMPACT_ATOMS: atom_id res chain seq x y z
N MET A 1 53.66 -7.90 -27.78
CA MET A 1 53.45 -6.64 -27.04
C MET A 1 52.20 -6.66 -26.16
N ALA A 2 51.01 -7.04 -26.65
CA ALA A 2 49.77 -7.06 -25.84
C ALA A 2 49.76 -8.02 -24.64
N ALA A 3 50.48 -9.14 -24.70
CA ALA A 3 50.58 -10.09 -23.59
C ALA A 3 51.44 -9.57 -22.42
N GLN A 4 52.43 -8.74 -22.71
CA GLN A 4 53.36 -8.18 -21.72
C GLN A 4 52.70 -7.05 -20.93
N THR A 5 51.92 -6.20 -21.62
CA THR A 5 51.09 -5.16 -20.97
C THR A 5 49.99 -5.74 -20.10
N LYS A 6 49.44 -6.93 -20.44
CA LYS A 6 48.42 -7.60 -19.62
C LYS A 6 49.01 -8.16 -18.32
N HIS A 7 50.22 -8.71 -18.37
CA HIS A 7 50.90 -9.21 -17.18
C HIS A 7 51.30 -8.07 -16.23
N GLU A 8 51.89 -6.99 -16.75
CA GLU A 8 52.23 -5.81 -15.93
C GLU A 8 51.00 -5.16 -15.30
N PHE A 9 49.89 -5.13 -16.04
CA PHE A 9 48.60 -4.69 -15.50
C PHE A 9 48.09 -5.61 -14.40
N ALA A 10 48.14 -6.93 -14.60
CA ALA A 10 47.71 -7.93 -13.63
C ALA A 10 48.46 -7.78 -12.30
N ASP A 11 49.79 -7.71 -12.35
CA ASP A 11 50.64 -7.53 -11.18
C ASP A 11 50.36 -6.19 -10.46
N SER A 12 50.13 -5.12 -11.23
CA SER A 12 49.79 -3.80 -10.68
C SER A 12 48.42 -3.82 -9.99
N VAL A 13 47.42 -4.46 -10.59
CA VAL A 13 46.07 -4.56 -10.03
C VAL A 13 46.07 -5.42 -8.78
N MET A 14 46.74 -6.57 -8.79
CA MET A 14 46.86 -7.44 -7.61
C MET A 14 47.48 -6.68 -6.43
N LYS A 15 48.61 -5.99 -6.65
CA LYS A 15 49.28 -5.21 -5.60
C LYS A 15 48.37 -4.14 -5.00
N ARG A 16 47.59 -3.44 -5.83
CA ARG A 16 46.68 -2.36 -5.38
C ARG A 16 45.47 -2.92 -4.63
N LEU A 17 44.88 -4.02 -5.09
CA LEU A 17 43.75 -4.66 -4.40
C LEU A 17 44.18 -5.31 -3.10
N THR A 18 45.39 -5.87 -3.04
CA THR A 18 45.99 -6.38 -1.80
C THR A 18 46.26 -5.24 -0.82
N PHE A 19 46.78 -4.10 -1.29
CA PHE A 19 46.94 -2.89 -0.48
C PHE A 19 45.62 -2.39 0.12
N LEU A 20 44.52 -2.53 -0.63
CA LEU A 20 43.17 -2.14 -0.18
C LEU A 20 42.48 -3.21 0.68
N ASN A 21 43.12 -4.35 0.96
CA ASN A 21 42.53 -5.51 1.66
C ASN A 21 41.19 -5.95 1.05
N CYS A 22 41.18 -6.21 -0.26
CA CYS A 22 39.98 -6.67 -0.96
C CYS A 22 39.68 -8.16 -0.69
N ASP A 23 38.53 -8.47 -0.09
CA ASP A 23 38.14 -9.85 0.24
C ASP A 23 37.89 -10.73 -1.01
N TYR A 24 37.53 -10.13 -2.14
CA TYR A 24 37.15 -10.85 -3.36
C TYR A 24 38.32 -11.48 -4.13
N ILE A 25 39.56 -11.24 -3.72
CA ILE A 25 40.77 -11.74 -4.40
C ILE A 25 41.53 -12.78 -3.57
N GLU A 26 41.01 -13.20 -2.43
CA GLU A 26 41.69 -14.16 -1.55
C GLU A 26 41.89 -15.52 -2.25
N GLY A 27 43.15 -15.95 -2.37
CA GLY A 27 43.52 -17.22 -3.00
C GLY A 27 43.56 -17.23 -4.54
N MET A 28 43.40 -16.07 -5.20
CA MET A 28 43.52 -15.95 -6.66
C MET A 28 44.96 -15.60 -7.09
N ASP A 29 45.37 -16.01 -8.29
CA ASP A 29 46.62 -15.57 -8.91
C ASP A 29 46.44 -14.26 -9.71
N ASP A 30 47.54 -13.58 -10.05
CA ASP A 30 47.53 -12.28 -10.75
C ASP A 30 46.70 -12.32 -12.04
N LYS A 31 46.80 -13.44 -12.76
CA LYS A 31 46.10 -13.67 -14.04
C LYS A 31 44.60 -13.83 -13.81
N ALA A 32 44.18 -14.62 -12.83
CA ALA A 32 42.77 -14.80 -12.51
C ALA A 32 42.12 -13.51 -12.01
N VAL A 33 42.83 -12.66 -11.25
CA VAL A 33 42.32 -11.35 -10.82
C VAL A 33 42.15 -10.41 -12.00
N ALA A 34 43.14 -10.34 -12.90
CA ALA A 34 43.04 -9.54 -14.11
C ALA A 34 41.89 -10.02 -15.02
N ASP A 35 41.70 -11.33 -15.15
CA ASP A 35 40.62 -11.91 -15.95
C ASP A 35 39.25 -11.68 -15.29
N LEU A 36 39.14 -11.77 -13.97
CA LEU A 36 37.91 -11.48 -13.22
C LEU A 36 37.44 -10.05 -13.44
N ILE A 37 38.37 -9.10 -13.50
CA ILE A 37 38.06 -7.69 -13.69
C ILE A 37 37.84 -7.38 -15.16
N LEU A 38 38.67 -7.85 -16.08
CA LEU A 38 38.63 -7.47 -17.50
C LEU A 38 37.62 -8.26 -18.34
N THR A 39 37.05 -9.33 -17.81
CA THR A 39 36.04 -10.15 -18.52
C THR A 39 34.63 -9.73 -18.09
N PRO A 40 33.67 -9.65 -19.02
CA PRO A 40 32.27 -9.40 -18.65
C PRO A 40 31.75 -10.53 -17.76
N GLY A 41 31.20 -10.18 -16.60
CA GLY A 41 30.70 -11.15 -15.63
C GLY A 41 30.28 -10.53 -14.30
N GLN A 42 29.64 -11.33 -13.44
CA GLN A 42 29.16 -10.88 -12.13
C GLN A 42 30.31 -10.48 -11.19
N GLY A 43 31.44 -11.19 -11.24
CA GLY A 43 32.62 -10.87 -10.44
C GLY A 43 33.16 -9.46 -10.66
N ARG A 44 33.14 -8.98 -11.92
CA ARG A 44 33.50 -7.59 -12.27
C ARG A 44 32.58 -6.59 -11.57
N PHE A 45 31.27 -6.82 -11.58
CA PHE A 45 30.32 -5.91 -10.92
C PHE A 45 30.54 -5.84 -9.41
N TYR A 46 30.79 -6.97 -8.74
CA TYR A 46 31.09 -6.98 -7.31
C TYR A 46 32.36 -6.22 -6.97
N ILE A 47 33.44 -6.40 -7.74
CA ILE A 47 34.69 -5.65 -7.52
C ILE A 47 34.48 -4.16 -7.77
N LEU A 48 33.79 -3.77 -8.85
CA LEU A 48 33.52 -2.36 -9.14
C LEU A 48 32.64 -1.72 -8.06
N GLN A 49 31.58 -2.41 -7.64
CA GLN A 49 30.72 -1.97 -6.54
C GLN A 49 31.53 -1.79 -5.25
N TRP A 50 32.37 -2.76 -4.90
CA TRP A 50 33.23 -2.69 -3.74
C TRP A 50 34.19 -1.49 -3.81
N LEU A 51 34.89 -1.30 -4.94
CA LEU A 51 35.78 -0.16 -5.16
C LEU A 51 35.06 1.19 -5.00
N PHE A 52 33.86 1.33 -5.56
CA PHE A 52 33.07 2.54 -5.41
C PHE A 52 32.61 2.78 -3.96
N THR A 53 32.17 1.73 -3.26
CA THR A 53 31.80 1.84 -1.83
C THR A 53 32.99 2.19 -0.94
N ARG A 54 34.20 1.73 -1.31
CA ARG A 54 35.45 2.07 -0.63
C ARG A 54 35.88 3.51 -0.92
N TYR A 55 35.56 4.06 -2.08
CA TYR A 55 35.84 5.45 -2.43
C TYR A 55 34.88 6.46 -1.77
N ASP A 56 33.61 6.13 -1.54
CA ASP A 56 32.69 7.03 -0.83
C ASP A 56 31.54 6.25 -0.18
N SER A 57 31.26 6.53 1.10
CA SER A 57 30.15 5.93 1.82
C SER A 57 28.78 6.32 1.25
N ARG A 58 28.68 7.48 0.59
CA ARG A 58 27.44 7.90 -0.11
C ARG A 58 27.14 7.02 -1.32
N LEU A 59 28.17 6.54 -2.02
CA LEU A 59 28.02 5.60 -3.12
C LEU A 59 27.52 4.24 -2.62
N ALA A 60 27.85 3.85 -1.39
CA ALA A 60 27.33 2.62 -0.79
C ALA A 60 25.80 2.65 -0.64
N CYS A 61 25.21 3.78 -0.24
CA CYS A 61 23.75 3.94 -0.15
C CYS A 61 23.06 3.83 -1.52
N MET A 62 23.71 4.32 -2.59
CA MET A 62 23.18 4.24 -3.95
C MET A 62 23.33 2.82 -4.53
N LEU A 63 24.43 2.13 -4.21
CA LEU A 63 24.78 0.83 -4.80
C LEU A 63 24.20 -0.37 -4.03
N ASN A 64 23.90 -0.22 -2.75
CA ASN A 64 23.26 -1.25 -1.92
C ASN A 64 21.79 -0.89 -1.69
N PRO A 65 20.84 -1.44 -2.47
CA PRO A 65 19.43 -1.25 -2.17
C PRO A 65 19.13 -1.92 -0.83
N THR A 66 18.50 -1.17 0.08
CA THR A 66 17.82 -1.77 1.23
C THR A 66 16.82 -2.83 0.74
N GLN A 67 16.62 -3.85 1.57
CA GLN A 67 15.98 -5.14 1.29
C GLN A 67 14.57 -5.13 0.66
N ASP A 68 13.99 -3.97 0.35
CA ASP A 68 12.58 -3.81 0.00
C ASP A 68 12.22 -3.94 -1.50
N HIS A 69 13.20 -4.13 -2.40
CA HIS A 69 12.90 -4.32 -3.83
C HIS A 69 13.70 -5.45 -4.48
N ILE A 70 13.37 -6.69 -4.10
CA ILE A 70 13.94 -7.95 -4.64
C ILE A 70 13.56 -8.24 -6.12
N MET A 71 12.88 -7.33 -6.83
CA MET A 71 12.23 -7.67 -8.11
C MET A 71 12.59 -6.81 -9.33
N LEU A 72 13.68 -6.01 -9.34
CA LEU A 72 14.07 -5.25 -10.54
C LEU A 72 15.50 -5.53 -11.01
N LYS A 73 15.58 -6.45 -12.00
CA LYS A 73 16.54 -6.60 -13.11
C LYS A 73 17.95 -6.04 -12.92
N ASN A 74 18.95 -6.85 -13.28
CA ASN A 74 20.39 -6.51 -13.39
C ASN A 74 20.70 -5.17 -14.10
N ASP A 75 19.81 -4.68 -14.97
CA ASP A 75 19.92 -3.36 -15.60
C ASP A 75 19.92 -2.20 -14.58
N SER A 76 19.23 -2.34 -13.45
CA SER A 76 19.22 -1.32 -12.39
C SER A 76 20.57 -1.20 -11.68
N THR A 77 21.30 -2.30 -11.48
CA THR A 77 22.64 -2.29 -10.89
C THR A 77 23.67 -1.74 -11.86
N LEU A 78 23.60 -2.12 -13.13
CA LEU A 78 24.47 -1.58 -14.18
C LEU A 78 24.32 -0.06 -14.30
N GLN A 79 23.09 0.44 -14.35
CA GLN A 79 22.84 1.89 -14.43
C GLN A 79 23.36 2.64 -13.19
N ARG A 80 23.22 2.07 -11.99
CA ARG A 80 23.75 2.69 -10.76
C ARG A 80 25.29 2.71 -10.73
N LEU A 81 25.94 1.68 -11.25
CA LEU A 81 27.41 1.67 -11.40
C LEU A 81 27.90 2.66 -12.46
N VAL A 82 27.19 2.79 -13.58
CA VAL A 82 27.49 3.80 -14.62
C VAL A 82 27.29 5.21 -14.06
N ALA A 83 26.23 5.45 -13.30
CA ALA A 83 26.00 6.72 -12.61
C ALA A 83 27.14 7.03 -11.63
N ALA A 84 27.54 6.07 -10.78
CA ALA A 84 28.66 6.25 -9.86
C ALA A 84 29.97 6.60 -10.60
N ALA A 85 30.30 5.85 -11.65
CA ALA A 85 31.49 6.06 -12.45
C ALA A 85 31.47 7.43 -13.16
N SER A 86 30.30 7.84 -13.67
CA SER A 86 30.12 9.13 -14.34
C SER A 86 30.20 10.30 -13.36
N SER A 87 29.67 10.14 -12.14
CA SER A 87 29.79 11.14 -11.06
C SER A 87 31.24 11.37 -10.62
N MET A 88 32.13 10.38 -10.81
CA MET A 88 33.57 10.52 -10.55
C MET A 88 34.38 10.86 -11.81
N CYS A 89 33.70 11.25 -12.91
CA CYS A 89 34.31 11.60 -14.19
C CYS A 89 35.21 10.49 -14.78
N LEU A 90 34.92 9.22 -14.49
CA LEU A 90 35.66 8.07 -15.01
C LEU A 90 35.14 7.59 -16.37
N CYS A 91 33.87 7.83 -16.66
CA CYS A 91 33.21 7.49 -17.91
C CYS A 91 32.07 8.47 -18.24
N ARG A 92 31.48 8.33 -19.42
CA ARG A 92 30.27 9.08 -19.82
C ARG A 92 29.00 8.39 -19.27
N PRO A 93 27.88 9.12 -19.11
CA PRO A 93 26.62 8.55 -18.59
C PRO A 93 26.00 7.46 -19.50
N ASP A 94 26.42 7.38 -20.76
CA ASP A 94 26.02 6.39 -21.76
C ASP A 94 27.04 5.24 -21.94
N ASP A 95 28.20 5.27 -21.26
CA ASP A 95 29.26 4.24 -21.33
C ASP A 95 28.89 2.95 -20.54
N THR A 96 27.72 2.38 -20.80
CA THR A 96 27.26 1.12 -20.16
C THR A 96 28.15 -0.08 -20.51
N ASP A 97 28.65 -0.13 -21.75
CA ASP A 97 29.54 -1.18 -22.24
C ASP A 97 30.90 -1.18 -21.52
N LEU A 98 31.37 -0.01 -21.06
CA LEU A 98 32.61 0.12 -20.32
C LEU A 98 32.49 -0.56 -18.94
N ILE A 99 31.37 -0.38 -18.25
CA ILE A 99 31.13 -1.03 -16.95
C ILE A 99 30.90 -2.52 -17.14
N ARG A 100 30.21 -2.94 -18.20
CA ARG A 100 29.99 -4.36 -18.54
C ARG A 100 31.28 -5.10 -18.89
N GLY A 101 32.26 -4.42 -19.50
CA GLY A 101 33.51 -5.02 -19.95
C GLY A 101 33.50 -5.45 -21.43
N ASP A 102 32.62 -4.86 -22.24
CA ASP A 102 32.46 -5.17 -23.67
C ASP A 102 33.25 -4.22 -24.59
N VAL A 103 34.07 -3.33 -24.02
CA VAL A 103 34.91 -2.37 -24.76
C VAL A 103 36.35 -2.88 -24.95
N PRO A 104 37.14 -2.30 -25.87
CA PRO A 104 38.53 -2.71 -26.09
C PRO A 104 39.38 -2.72 -24.80
N LEU A 105 40.25 -3.73 -24.67
CA LEU A 105 41.06 -4.01 -23.47
C LEU A 105 41.80 -2.77 -22.94
N ALA A 106 42.34 -1.93 -23.82
CA ALA A 106 43.05 -0.70 -23.45
C ALA A 106 42.14 0.32 -22.73
N LYS A 107 40.89 0.48 -23.18
CA LYS A 107 39.89 1.37 -22.54
C LYS A 107 39.50 0.82 -21.16
N GLN A 108 39.35 -0.50 -21.04
CA GLN A 108 39.07 -1.15 -19.75
C GLN A 108 40.22 -0.98 -18.75
N MET A 109 41.45 -1.27 -19.18
CA MET A 109 42.64 -1.13 -18.34
C MET A 109 42.80 0.31 -17.85
N SER A 110 42.65 1.30 -18.74
CA SER A 110 42.72 2.72 -18.35
C SER A 110 41.66 3.09 -17.31
N PHE A 111 40.42 2.63 -17.50
CA PHE A 111 39.34 2.87 -16.54
C PHE A 111 39.64 2.26 -15.16
N ILE A 112 40.05 0.99 -15.11
CA ILE A 112 40.36 0.30 -13.85
C ILE A 112 41.58 0.93 -13.16
N THR A 113 42.62 1.28 -13.91
CA THR A 113 43.80 1.96 -13.35
C THR A 113 43.42 3.29 -12.72
N LYS A 114 42.63 4.12 -13.40
CA LYS A 114 42.15 5.42 -12.87
C LYS A 114 41.30 5.24 -11.62
N LEU A 115 40.38 4.28 -11.61
CA LEU A 115 39.55 3.98 -10.44
C LEU A 115 40.41 3.54 -9.25
N LEU A 116 41.35 2.61 -9.48
CA LEU A 116 42.26 2.15 -8.43
C LEU A 116 43.17 3.28 -7.93
N ASP A 117 43.64 4.17 -8.80
CA ASP A 117 44.44 5.33 -8.38
C ASP A 117 43.65 6.25 -7.45
N LEU A 118 42.38 6.54 -7.76
CA LEU A 118 41.51 7.34 -6.89
C LEU A 118 41.30 6.68 -5.53
N VAL A 119 40.95 5.38 -5.52
CA VAL A 119 40.68 4.63 -4.27
C VAL A 119 41.95 4.50 -3.44
N CYS A 120 43.09 4.17 -4.05
CA CYS A 120 44.37 4.04 -3.35
C CYS A 120 44.87 5.39 -2.82
N THR A 121 44.68 6.48 -3.58
CA THR A 121 45.06 7.82 -3.11
C THR A 121 44.22 8.21 -1.90
N ARG A 122 42.91 7.95 -1.94
CA ARG A 122 42.03 8.16 -0.80
C ARG A 122 42.48 7.36 0.43
N GLU A 123 42.72 6.06 0.28
CA GLU A 123 43.15 5.19 1.40
C GLU A 123 44.48 5.68 2.01
N LYS A 124 45.42 6.13 1.17
CA LYS A 124 46.68 6.75 1.63
C LYS A 124 46.45 8.04 2.39
N SER A 125 45.51 8.89 1.96
CA SER A 125 45.13 10.11 2.66
C SER A 125 44.44 9.85 4.00
N PHE A 126 43.72 8.73 4.16
CA PHE A 126 43.15 8.32 5.45
C PHE A 126 44.20 7.70 6.39
N SER A 127 45.20 7.02 5.82
CA SER A 127 46.29 6.38 6.57
C SER A 127 47.35 7.38 7.03
N GLN A 128 47.57 8.46 6.28
CA GLN A 128 48.36 9.61 6.71
C GLN A 128 47.51 10.54 7.57
N ASP A 129 47.50 10.30 8.88
CA ASP A 129 46.99 11.22 9.90
C ASP A 129 45.57 11.78 9.66
N SER A 130 44.56 11.09 10.17
CA SER A 130 43.21 11.62 10.42
C SER A 130 43.16 12.79 11.43
N SER A 131 44.31 13.37 11.79
CA SER A 131 44.44 14.48 12.74
C SER A 131 44.72 15.84 12.07
N LYS A 132 44.93 15.89 10.75
CA LYS A 132 45.14 17.16 10.03
C LYS A 132 44.29 17.22 8.78
N LEU A 133 43.09 17.79 8.91
CA LEU A 133 42.49 18.48 7.77
C LEU A 133 43.57 19.42 7.19
N PRO A 134 43.72 19.53 5.85
CA PRO A 134 44.60 20.54 5.28
C PRO A 134 44.17 21.90 5.84
N ASN A 135 45.11 22.63 6.42
CA ASN A 135 44.84 23.98 6.91
C ASN A 135 44.30 24.81 5.72
N PRO A 136 43.36 25.76 5.90
CA PRO A 136 42.80 26.54 4.78
C PRO A 136 43.87 27.18 3.90
N SER A 137 45.03 27.52 4.48
CA SER A 137 46.21 28.03 3.76
C SER A 137 46.87 26.99 2.85
N GLN A 138 46.92 25.72 3.24
CA GLN A 138 47.42 24.63 2.39
C GLN A 138 46.45 24.40 1.22
N LEU A 139 45.14 24.40 1.49
CA LEU A 139 44.10 24.26 0.47
C LEU A 139 44.16 25.40 -0.55
N SER A 140 44.36 26.64 -0.09
CA SER A 140 44.63 27.80 -0.95
C SER A 140 45.87 27.58 -1.82
N SER A 141 46.97 27.10 -1.25
CA SER A 141 48.20 26.86 -2.02
C SER A 141 48.04 25.78 -3.09
N TYR A 142 47.22 24.75 -2.83
CA TYR A 142 46.91 23.71 -3.82
C TYR A 142 46.04 24.27 -4.94
N MET A 143 45.04 25.12 -4.61
CA MET A 143 44.22 25.80 -5.61
C MET A 143 45.08 26.74 -6.46
N ASP A 144 45.97 27.52 -5.85
CA ASP A 144 46.90 28.40 -6.57
C ASP A 144 47.86 27.62 -7.46
N ALA A 145 48.36 26.46 -7.00
CA ALA A 145 49.21 25.58 -7.78
C ALA A 145 48.48 24.87 -8.93
N VAL A 146 47.17 24.62 -8.79
CA VAL A 146 46.33 24.06 -9.86
C VAL A 146 45.98 25.13 -10.89
N VAL A 147 45.62 26.33 -10.44
CA VAL A 147 45.32 27.48 -11.30
C VAL A 147 46.56 27.97 -12.04
N GLY A 148 47.73 27.90 -11.40
CA GLY A 148 49.02 28.30 -11.98
C GLY A 148 49.63 27.30 -12.96
N LYS A 149 49.04 26.12 -13.18
CA LYS A 149 49.52 25.19 -14.22
C LYS A 149 49.16 25.73 -15.60
N GLU A 150 50.17 25.89 -16.45
CA GLU A 150 49.99 26.17 -17.87
C GLU A 150 49.04 25.12 -18.48
N GLY A 151 47.95 25.58 -19.10
CA GLY A 151 46.92 24.70 -19.64
C GLY A 151 45.66 24.56 -18.77
N PHE A 152 45.68 24.92 -17.47
CA PHE A 152 44.47 24.84 -16.63
C PHE A 152 43.37 25.79 -17.14
N LEU A 153 43.74 27.02 -17.47
CA LEU A 153 42.80 27.98 -18.07
C LEU A 153 42.38 27.56 -19.47
N TYR A 154 43.28 26.97 -20.27
CA TYR A 154 42.96 26.41 -21.59
C TYR A 154 41.95 25.24 -21.51
N MET A 155 41.98 24.48 -20.41
CA MET A 155 41.02 23.41 -20.12
C MET A 155 39.62 23.95 -19.75
N LEU A 156 39.54 25.22 -19.33
CA LEU A 156 38.30 25.97 -19.07
C LEU A 156 37.92 26.87 -20.27
N GLU A 157 38.78 26.96 -21.30
CA GLU A 157 38.65 27.85 -22.45
C GLU A 157 37.69 27.32 -23.52
N ASP A 158 37.17 26.09 -23.36
CA ASP A 158 35.90 25.68 -23.96
C ASP A 158 34.77 26.48 -23.29
N SER A 159 34.69 27.77 -23.64
CA SER A 159 33.64 28.75 -23.36
C SER A 159 32.66 28.31 -22.29
N ILE A 160 33.10 28.24 -21.04
CA ILE A 160 32.17 28.08 -19.93
C ILE A 160 31.44 29.41 -19.84
N ASP A 161 30.27 29.43 -20.45
CA ASP A 161 29.33 30.53 -20.37
C ASP A 161 28.80 30.57 -18.93
N LEU A 162 29.49 31.33 -18.08
CA LEU A 162 29.15 31.48 -16.67
C LEU A 162 27.84 32.27 -16.48
N LEU A 163 27.34 32.89 -17.55
CA LEU A 163 26.07 33.58 -17.55
C LEU A 163 24.94 32.61 -17.93
N PRO A 164 23.93 32.47 -17.08
CA PRO A 164 22.66 31.86 -17.45
C PRO A 164 22.11 32.45 -18.76
N ARG A 165 21.48 31.61 -19.59
CA ARG A 165 21.04 31.99 -20.97
C ARG A 165 20.09 33.20 -21.00
N ASP A 166 19.26 33.32 -19.98
CA ASP A 166 18.32 34.41 -19.74
C ASP A 166 19.03 35.73 -19.42
N ILE A 167 20.07 35.69 -18.58
CA ILE A 167 20.89 36.85 -18.24
C ILE A 167 21.76 37.27 -19.43
N LYS A 168 22.36 36.30 -20.12
CA LYS A 168 23.20 36.56 -21.29
C LYS A 168 22.46 37.31 -22.39
N ALA A 169 21.21 36.94 -22.66
CA ALA A 169 20.41 37.60 -23.68
C ALA A 169 20.09 39.06 -23.34
N GLU A 170 19.94 39.41 -22.06
CA GLU A 170 19.78 40.80 -21.62
C GLU A 170 21.10 41.56 -21.70
N VAL A 171 22.20 40.96 -21.23
CA VAL A 171 23.54 41.57 -21.26
C VAL A 171 24.00 41.84 -22.70
N GLU A 172 23.80 40.91 -23.62
CA GLU A 172 24.11 41.12 -25.05
C GLU A 172 23.23 42.21 -25.68
N ARG A 173 21.97 42.33 -25.26
CA ARG A 173 21.08 43.42 -25.72
C ARG A 173 21.55 44.77 -25.22
N ASP A 174 21.99 44.86 -23.97
CA ASP A 174 22.53 46.09 -23.39
C ASP A 174 23.87 46.46 -24.04
N TRP A 175 24.76 45.50 -24.30
CA TRP A 175 25.97 45.74 -25.07
C TRP A 175 25.68 46.22 -26.49
N ALA A 176 24.69 45.63 -27.18
CA ALA A 176 24.26 46.09 -28.50
C ALA A 176 23.69 47.53 -28.47
N ARG A 177 22.95 47.89 -27.41
CA ARG A 177 22.47 49.27 -27.19
C ARG A 177 23.62 50.24 -26.95
N SER A 178 24.70 49.79 -26.31
CA SER A 178 25.94 50.55 -26.12
C SER A 178 26.85 50.58 -27.35
N GLY A 179 26.44 49.97 -28.48
CA GLY A 179 27.17 50.00 -29.76
C GLY A 179 28.26 48.93 -29.91
N TRP A 180 28.23 47.87 -29.09
CA TRP A 180 29.16 46.75 -29.22
C TRP A 180 28.75 45.79 -30.34
N ASP A 181 29.74 45.37 -31.13
CA ASP A 181 29.57 44.38 -32.21
C ASP A 181 30.16 43.02 -31.79
N LYS A 182 29.45 41.93 -32.12
CA LYS A 182 29.83 40.55 -31.77
C LYS A 182 31.18 40.14 -32.37
N ASP A 183 31.62 40.81 -33.41
CA ASP A 183 32.87 40.52 -34.12
C ASP A 183 34.13 41.04 -33.37
N LEU A 184 33.98 41.93 -32.38
CA LEU A 184 35.11 42.54 -31.68
C LEU A 184 35.77 41.64 -30.61
N ARG A 185 35.23 40.43 -30.34
CA ARG A 185 35.67 39.42 -29.35
C ARG A 185 35.88 39.88 -27.89
N VAL A 186 36.03 41.17 -27.63
CA VAL A 186 36.27 41.76 -26.32
C VAL A 186 35.04 42.58 -25.93
N PRO A 187 34.29 42.19 -24.90
CA PRO A 187 33.18 42.98 -24.37
C PRO A 187 33.64 44.38 -23.93
N PRO A 188 32.76 45.40 -23.97
CA PRO A 188 33.09 46.72 -23.49
C PRO A 188 33.31 46.66 -21.97
N VAL A 189 34.42 47.24 -21.49
CA VAL A 189 34.70 47.32 -20.05
C VAL A 189 33.65 48.24 -19.41
N PRO A 190 32.86 47.77 -18.42
CA PRO A 190 31.86 48.59 -17.77
C PRO A 190 32.49 49.82 -17.11
N ASN A 191 31.81 50.97 -17.18
CA ASN A 191 32.25 52.17 -16.48
C ASN A 191 32.10 51.98 -14.95
N PHE A 192 33.21 52.10 -14.23
CA PHE A 192 33.26 51.86 -12.79
C PHE A 192 32.35 52.83 -12.01
N ASP A 193 32.28 54.10 -12.42
CA ASP A 193 31.48 55.12 -11.73
C ASP A 193 29.98 54.84 -11.89
N GLU A 194 29.56 54.39 -13.07
CA GLU A 194 28.18 54.00 -13.34
C GLU A 194 27.79 52.75 -12.54
N LEU A 195 28.69 51.77 -12.45
CA LEU A 195 28.48 50.56 -11.67
C LEU A 195 28.38 50.88 -10.17
N LEU A 196 29.21 51.80 -9.67
CA LEU A 196 29.19 52.23 -8.28
C LEU A 196 27.87 52.93 -7.94
N MET A 197 27.42 53.85 -8.79
CA MET A 197 26.12 54.52 -8.65
C MET A 197 24.97 53.51 -8.66
N ARG A 198 24.97 52.59 -9.63
CA ARG A 198 23.91 51.57 -9.75
C ARG A 198 23.91 50.61 -8.57
N SER A 199 25.08 50.27 -8.03
CA SER A 199 25.20 49.46 -6.82
C SER A 199 24.66 50.18 -5.58
N GLN A 200 24.88 51.49 -5.47
CA GLN A 200 24.34 52.30 -4.36
C GLN A 200 22.82 52.37 -4.44
N ASP A 201 22.25 52.62 -5.62
CA ASP A 201 20.81 52.63 -5.84
C ASP A 201 20.17 51.28 -5.51
N LEU A 202 20.77 50.18 -5.98
CA LEU A 202 20.30 48.83 -5.64
C LEU A 202 20.36 48.55 -4.14
N SER A 203 21.39 49.05 -3.45
CA SER A 203 21.52 48.87 -2.01
C SER A 203 20.38 49.57 -1.25
N VAL A 204 20.02 50.79 -1.65
CA VAL A 204 18.90 51.54 -1.05
C VAL A 204 17.56 50.85 -1.34
N GLU A 205 17.36 50.38 -2.58
CA GLU A 205 16.14 49.68 -2.95
C GLU A 205 16.00 48.33 -2.20
N LEU A 206 17.09 47.58 -2.06
CA LEU A 206 17.12 46.33 -1.33
C LEU A 206 16.85 46.52 0.17
N GLU A 207 17.34 47.61 0.77
CA GLU A 207 17.03 47.98 2.15
C GLU A 207 15.53 48.29 2.32
N LYS A 208 14.94 49.05 1.40
CA LYS A 208 13.50 49.34 1.38
C LYS A 208 12.65 48.07 1.24
N HIS A 209 13.05 47.14 0.37
CA HIS A 209 12.35 45.87 0.20
C HIS A 209 12.49 44.98 1.44
N ASN A 210 13.67 44.94 2.06
CA ASN A 210 13.87 44.20 3.31
C ASN A 210 12.95 44.73 4.43
N LEU A 211 12.84 46.05 4.59
CA LEU A 211 11.91 46.65 5.56
C LEU A 211 10.45 46.27 5.29
N THR A 212 10.07 46.16 4.01
CA THR A 212 8.72 45.74 3.63
C THR A 212 8.49 44.26 3.98
N LEU A 213 9.49 43.40 3.71
CA LEU A 213 9.42 41.98 4.05
C LEU A 213 9.41 41.73 5.55
N THR A 214 10.18 42.47 6.35
CA THR A 214 10.15 42.34 7.81
C THR A 214 8.78 42.72 8.36
N ARG A 215 8.17 43.80 7.85
CA ARG A 215 6.81 44.18 8.23
C ARG A 215 5.76 43.12 7.89
N LEU A 216 5.80 42.58 6.67
CA LEU A 216 4.89 41.50 6.26
C LEU A 216 5.09 40.24 7.10
N LYS A 217 6.34 39.92 7.44
CA LYS A 217 6.67 38.79 8.30
C LYS A 217 6.07 38.97 9.69
N GLU A 218 6.18 40.16 10.28
CA GLU A 218 5.57 40.49 11.57
C GLU A 218 4.04 40.36 11.53
N GLU A 219 3.40 40.86 10.46
CA GLU A 219 1.96 40.73 10.23
C GLU A 219 1.52 39.25 10.11
N ILE A 220 2.29 38.40 9.40
CA ILE A 220 2.01 36.96 9.29
C ILE A 220 2.19 36.25 10.63
N THR A 221 3.27 36.53 11.36
CA THR A 221 3.51 35.88 12.67
C THR A 221 2.42 36.22 13.68
N ALA A 222 1.93 37.47 13.69
CA ALA A 222 0.82 37.87 14.56
C ALA A 222 -0.49 37.12 14.21
N GLN A 223 -0.70 36.84 12.92
CA GLN A 223 -1.86 36.09 12.45
C GLN A 223 -1.74 34.57 12.70
N GLU A 224 -0.53 34.00 12.63
CA GLU A 224 -0.25 32.60 12.96
C GLU A 224 -0.49 32.30 14.44
N GLU A 225 -0.12 33.19 15.37
CA GLU A 225 -0.37 32.99 16.81
C GLU A 225 -1.88 32.92 17.14
N SER A 226 -2.68 33.75 16.47
CA SER A 226 -4.14 33.74 16.58
C SER A 226 -4.74 32.44 15.99
N CYS A 227 -4.34 32.09 14.77
CA CYS A 227 -4.83 30.89 14.08
C CYS A 227 -4.44 29.59 14.79
N HIS A 228 -3.22 29.51 15.34
CA HIS A 228 -2.74 28.34 16.06
C HIS A 228 -3.57 28.07 17.33
N THR A 229 -4.02 29.12 18.02
CA THR A 229 -4.87 29.00 19.21
C THR A 229 -6.25 28.43 18.86
N GLU A 230 -6.85 28.88 17.76
CA GLU A 230 -8.13 28.36 17.26
C GLU A 230 -8.01 26.89 16.79
N VAL A 231 -6.96 26.56 16.05
CA VAL A 231 -6.68 25.20 15.55
C VAL A 231 -6.43 24.23 16.71
N LEU A 232 -5.68 24.65 17.74
CA LEU A 232 -5.50 23.86 18.95
C LEU A 232 -6.82 23.63 19.68
N GLY A 233 -7.68 24.64 19.77
CA GLY A 233 -9.02 24.51 20.35
C GLY A 233 -9.88 23.48 19.60
N LEU A 234 -9.91 23.55 18.27
CA LEU A 234 -10.64 22.59 17.43
C LEU A 234 -10.10 21.16 17.59
N ASN A 235 -8.78 20.99 17.63
CA ASN A 235 -8.16 19.68 17.81
C ASN A 235 -8.50 19.08 19.19
N GLN A 236 -8.53 19.90 20.25
CA GLN A 236 -8.97 19.46 21.58
C GLN A 236 -10.43 19.01 21.59
N VAL A 237 -11.32 19.74 20.91
CA VAL A 237 -12.74 19.36 20.77
C VAL A 237 -12.87 18.05 20.02
N LEU A 238 -12.16 17.87 18.90
CA LEU A 238 -12.16 16.64 18.12
C LEU A 238 -11.64 15.45 18.95
N CYS A 239 -10.53 15.63 19.67
CA CYS A 239 -9.97 14.60 20.55
C CYS A 239 -10.92 14.24 21.70
N ARG A 240 -11.77 15.18 22.15
CA ARG A 240 -12.80 14.90 23.14
C ARG A 240 -13.93 14.07 22.53
N ALA A 241 -14.47 14.49 21.38
CA ALA A 241 -15.50 13.75 20.66
C ALA A 241 -15.08 12.31 20.30
N LEU A 242 -13.83 12.12 19.85
CA LEU A 242 -13.30 10.78 19.56
C LEU A 242 -13.17 9.90 20.81
N ARG A 243 -12.82 10.49 21.96
CA ARG A 243 -12.79 9.76 23.24
C ARG A 243 -14.19 9.38 23.69
N ASP A 244 -15.16 10.29 23.57
CA ASP A 244 -16.55 10.03 23.92
C ASP A 244 -17.13 8.92 23.04
N LEU A 245 -16.85 8.94 21.74
CA LEU A 245 -17.25 7.89 20.81
C LEU A 245 -16.59 6.54 21.16
N SER A 246 -15.28 6.53 21.44
CA SER A 246 -14.58 5.31 21.87
C SER A 246 -15.18 4.74 23.16
N GLN A 247 -15.55 5.59 24.10
CA GLN A 247 -16.20 5.19 25.35
C GLN A 247 -17.60 4.64 25.09
N LEU A 248 -18.37 5.25 24.19
CA LEU A 248 -19.69 4.76 23.79
C LEU A 248 -19.58 3.38 23.11
N CYS A 249 -18.62 3.19 22.20
CA CYS A 249 -18.36 1.90 21.56
C CYS A 249 -17.97 0.82 22.57
N LYS A 250 -17.12 1.15 23.56
CA LYS A 250 -16.77 0.23 24.65
C LYS A 250 -17.98 -0.12 25.50
N GLY A 251 -18.78 0.87 25.89
CA GLY A 251 -20.02 0.67 26.63
C GLY A 251 -21.02 -0.19 25.86
N PHE A 252 -21.15 0.03 24.56
CA PHE A 252 -21.97 -0.79 23.68
C PHE A 252 -21.47 -2.23 23.61
N SER A 253 -20.17 -2.43 23.40
CA SER A 253 -19.57 -3.78 23.31
C SER A 253 -19.78 -4.56 24.62
N GLN A 254 -19.55 -3.90 25.76
CA GLN A 254 -19.78 -4.49 27.07
C GLN A 254 -21.26 -4.82 27.31
N CYS A 255 -22.18 -3.93 26.90
CA CYS A 255 -23.63 -4.18 26.97
C CYS A 255 -24.05 -5.34 26.06
N TYR A 256 -23.47 -5.43 24.88
CA TYR A 256 -23.70 -6.52 23.94
C TYR A 256 -23.28 -7.85 24.55
N GLU A 257 -22.04 -7.97 25.03
CA GLU A 257 -21.50 -9.19 25.66
C GLU A 257 -22.30 -9.59 26.92
N THR A 258 -22.60 -8.63 27.80
CA THR A 258 -23.29 -8.95 29.08
C THR A 258 -24.77 -9.26 28.91
N SER A 259 -25.47 -8.56 28.03
CA SER A 259 -26.94 -8.52 28.05
C SER A 259 -27.58 -9.04 26.77
N VAL A 260 -26.93 -8.94 25.61
CA VAL A 260 -27.54 -9.22 24.30
C VAL A 260 -27.03 -10.52 23.70
N GLU A 261 -25.76 -10.84 23.91
CA GLU A 261 -25.08 -12.01 23.36
C GLU A 261 -25.80 -13.32 23.73
N GLN A 262 -26.32 -13.40 24.95
CA GLN A 262 -27.07 -14.55 25.46
C GLN A 262 -28.39 -14.81 24.71
N TRP A 263 -28.98 -13.76 24.11
CA TRP A 263 -30.22 -13.87 23.33
C TRP A 263 -29.92 -14.11 21.85
N CYS A 264 -28.82 -13.57 21.33
CA CYS A 264 -28.40 -13.78 19.95
C CYS A 264 -27.95 -15.22 19.66
N HIS A 265 -27.40 -15.92 20.66
CA HIS A 265 -26.94 -17.31 20.53
C HIS A 265 -27.95 -18.35 21.01
N ARG A 266 -29.18 -17.94 21.35
CA ARG A 266 -30.22 -18.87 21.82
C ARG A 266 -30.73 -19.70 20.63
N SER A 267 -30.58 -21.01 20.71
CA SER A 267 -31.15 -21.93 19.71
C SER A 267 -32.66 -21.72 19.59
N LEU A 268 -33.16 -21.76 18.35
CA LEU A 268 -34.58 -21.55 18.03
C LEU A 268 -35.48 -22.29 19.03
N PRO A 269 -36.47 -21.63 19.66
CA PRO A 269 -37.38 -22.30 20.56
C PRO A 269 -38.08 -23.43 19.81
N GLN A 270 -37.91 -24.67 20.29
CA GLN A 270 -38.55 -25.82 19.68
C GLN A 270 -40.06 -25.70 19.89
N LEU A 271 -40.78 -25.39 18.81
CA LEU A 271 -42.22 -25.33 18.81
C LEU A 271 -42.77 -26.71 19.16
N SER A 272 -43.48 -26.80 20.29
CA SER A 272 -44.13 -28.04 20.71
C SER A 272 -45.14 -28.51 19.65
N GLN A 273 -45.12 -29.80 19.33
CA GLN A 273 -46.05 -30.49 18.42
C GLN A 273 -47.54 -30.39 18.87
N LEU A 274 -47.79 -29.75 20.01
CA LEU A 274 -49.10 -29.57 20.60
C LEU A 274 -50.06 -28.73 19.73
N GLY A 275 -49.54 -27.75 18.98
CA GLY A 275 -50.35 -26.93 18.05
C GLY A 275 -51.03 -27.76 16.94
N PRO A 276 -50.26 -28.54 16.15
CA PRO A 276 -50.81 -29.48 15.17
C PRO A 276 -51.77 -30.51 15.78
N VAL A 277 -51.50 -31.00 16.98
CA VAL A 277 -52.38 -31.95 17.69
C VAL A 277 -53.71 -31.29 18.05
N PHE A 278 -53.71 -30.09 18.64
CA PHE A 278 -54.93 -29.35 18.94
C PHE A 278 -55.72 -29.01 17.68
N HIS A 279 -55.04 -28.62 16.59
CA HIS A 279 -55.70 -28.36 15.32
C HIS A 279 -56.41 -29.62 14.80
N ARG A 280 -55.73 -30.78 14.82
CA ARG A 280 -56.31 -32.06 14.39
C ARG A 280 -57.52 -32.47 15.24
N VAL A 281 -57.42 -32.33 16.56
CA VAL A 281 -58.52 -32.63 17.49
C VAL A 281 -59.70 -31.70 17.23
N HIS A 282 -59.47 -30.40 17.12
CA HIS A 282 -60.51 -29.42 16.82
C HIS A 282 -61.18 -29.70 15.47
N THR A 283 -60.42 -30.03 14.42
CA THR A 283 -60.97 -30.40 13.11
C THR A 283 -61.82 -31.67 13.19
N GLN A 284 -61.39 -32.69 13.93
CA GLN A 284 -62.18 -33.91 14.11
C GLN A 284 -63.46 -33.65 14.91
N LEU A 285 -63.36 -32.87 15.99
CA LEU A 285 -64.51 -32.49 16.80
C LEU A 285 -65.52 -31.69 15.97
N SER A 286 -65.07 -30.71 15.19
CA SER A 286 -65.92 -29.92 14.30
C SER A 286 -66.61 -30.76 13.23
N LYS A 287 -65.91 -31.74 12.64
CA LYS A 287 -66.51 -32.71 11.71
C LYS A 287 -67.59 -33.56 12.39
N PHE A 288 -67.34 -33.99 13.63
CA PHE A 288 -68.30 -34.78 14.41
C PHE A 288 -69.53 -33.96 14.79
N THR A 289 -69.35 -32.72 15.25
CA THR A 289 -70.46 -31.80 15.52
C THR A 289 -71.32 -31.58 14.28
N LYS A 290 -70.67 -31.37 13.12
CA LYS A 290 -71.40 -31.22 11.86
C LYS A 290 -72.18 -32.48 11.48
N MET A 291 -71.62 -33.67 11.69
CA MET A 291 -72.33 -34.93 11.48
C MET A 291 -73.54 -35.07 12.41
N LEU A 292 -73.42 -34.64 13.68
CA LEU A 292 -74.56 -34.64 14.60
C LEU A 292 -75.64 -33.65 14.17
N GLU A 293 -75.26 -32.46 13.68
CA GLU A 293 -76.19 -31.49 13.11
C GLU A 293 -76.92 -32.10 11.90
N ASP A 294 -76.19 -32.72 10.97
CA ASP A 294 -76.77 -33.39 9.80
C ASP A 294 -77.70 -34.55 10.20
N LEU A 295 -77.35 -35.35 11.22
CA LEU A 295 -78.22 -36.40 11.76
C LEU A 295 -79.47 -35.83 12.44
N THR A 296 -79.35 -34.70 13.14
CA THR A 296 -80.52 -34.04 13.74
C THR A 296 -81.44 -33.45 12.67
N ALA A 297 -80.88 -32.90 11.60
CA ALA A 297 -81.64 -32.42 10.44
C ALA A 297 -82.33 -33.59 9.71
N LEU A 298 -81.62 -34.70 9.48
CA LEU A 298 -82.21 -35.93 8.95
C LEU A 298 -83.34 -36.43 9.84
N ARG A 299 -83.16 -36.45 11.17
CA ARG A 299 -84.21 -36.84 12.12
C ARG A 299 -85.43 -35.92 12.00
N GLN A 300 -85.22 -34.61 11.91
CA GLN A 300 -86.30 -33.65 11.69
C GLN A 300 -87.03 -33.92 10.35
N HIS A 301 -86.30 -34.11 9.26
CA HIS A 301 -86.88 -34.44 7.95
C HIS A 301 -87.62 -35.78 7.96
N THR A 302 -87.11 -36.81 8.64
CA THR A 302 -87.83 -38.08 8.78
C THR A 302 -89.09 -37.94 9.64
N SER A 303 -89.06 -37.11 10.69
CA SER A 303 -90.25 -36.84 11.51
C SER A 303 -91.32 -36.05 10.74
N GLU A 304 -90.88 -35.17 9.84
CA GLU A 304 -91.77 -34.42 8.96
C GLU A 304 -92.34 -35.29 7.84
N LEU A 305 -91.53 -36.21 7.29
CA LEU A 305 -91.98 -37.24 6.35
C LEU A 305 -92.98 -38.21 7.00
N ASP A 306 -92.72 -38.67 8.23
CA ASP A 306 -93.65 -39.50 9.00
C ASP A 306 -94.98 -38.79 9.27
N ARG A 307 -94.95 -37.46 9.48
CA ARG A 307 -96.17 -36.64 9.60
C ARG A 307 -96.92 -36.59 8.26
N HIS A 308 -96.20 -36.39 7.15
CA HIS A 308 -96.78 -36.39 5.80
C HIS A 308 -97.34 -37.75 5.36
N VAL A 309 -96.70 -38.87 5.73
CA VAL A 309 -97.22 -40.23 5.50
C VAL A 309 -98.49 -40.49 6.32
N ARG A 310 -98.60 -39.91 7.53
CA ARG A 310 -99.80 -40.01 8.37
C ARG A 310 -100.98 -39.17 7.87
N GLU A 311 -100.70 -38.11 7.10
CA GLU A 311 -101.69 -37.19 6.52
C GLU A 311 -102.15 -37.59 5.10
N GLN A 312 -101.52 -38.59 4.45
CA GLN A 312 -101.96 -39.11 3.15
C GLN A 312 -102.98 -40.27 3.30
N PRO A 313 -104.08 -40.29 2.50
CA PRO A 313 -105.10 -41.34 2.57
C PRO A 313 -104.60 -42.70 2.06
N ALA A 314 -105.05 -43.75 2.75
CA ALA A 314 -104.64 -45.13 2.55
C ALA A 314 -104.91 -45.67 1.13
N TYR A 315 -103.88 -45.77 0.29
CA TYR A 315 -103.87 -46.79 -0.78
C TYR A 315 -102.48 -47.20 -1.33
N VAL A 316 -101.34 -46.61 -0.93
CA VAL A 316 -100.03 -47.03 -1.46
C VAL A 316 -98.97 -47.10 -0.35
N SER A 317 -99.19 -47.93 0.66
CA SER A 317 -98.28 -48.04 1.82
C SER A 317 -98.21 -49.45 2.42
N GLN A 318 -98.07 -50.49 1.60
CA GLN A 318 -97.61 -51.80 2.11
C GLN A 318 -96.16 -52.09 1.68
N SER A 319 -95.80 -51.89 0.41
CA SER A 319 -94.42 -52.13 -0.05
C SER A 319 -93.38 -51.18 0.56
N LEU A 320 -93.73 -49.90 0.75
CA LEU A 320 -92.81 -48.89 1.31
C LEU A 320 -92.66 -49.01 2.84
N VAL A 321 -93.63 -49.61 3.54
CA VAL A 321 -93.61 -49.76 5.00
C VAL A 321 -92.68 -50.90 5.41
N GLU A 322 -92.59 -51.98 4.62
CA GLU A 322 -91.62 -53.06 4.82
C GLU A 322 -90.18 -52.57 4.60
N GLU A 323 -89.91 -51.83 3.52
CA GLU A 323 -88.58 -51.24 3.25
C GLU A 323 -88.19 -50.19 4.30
N SER A 324 -89.14 -49.34 4.73
CA SER A 324 -88.95 -48.37 5.82
C SER A 324 -88.60 -49.05 7.16
N LYS A 325 -89.29 -50.14 7.52
CA LYS A 325 -88.97 -50.92 8.72
C LYS A 325 -87.58 -51.57 8.64
N GLN A 326 -87.19 -52.07 7.48
CA GLN A 326 -85.87 -52.66 7.29
C GLN A 326 -84.75 -51.61 7.35
N VAL A 327 -84.98 -50.42 6.80
CA VAL A 327 -84.06 -49.28 6.91
C VAL A 327 -83.95 -48.79 8.35
N TYR A 328 -85.07 -48.75 9.09
CA TYR A 328 -85.08 -48.37 10.51
C TYR A 328 -84.32 -49.39 11.37
N GLY A 329 -84.52 -50.69 11.15
CA GLY A 329 -83.78 -51.74 11.84
C GLY A 329 -82.28 -51.73 11.52
N ASN A 330 -81.91 -51.43 10.28
CA ASN A 330 -80.50 -51.27 9.89
C ASN A 330 -79.89 -50.01 10.55
N PHE A 331 -80.64 -48.92 10.66
CA PHE A 331 -80.20 -47.70 11.35
C PHE A 331 -80.04 -47.90 12.85
N GLU A 332 -80.96 -48.63 13.49
CA GLU A 332 -80.88 -49.01 14.89
C GLU A 332 -79.67 -49.92 15.15
N SER A 333 -79.40 -50.87 14.26
CA SER A 333 -78.19 -51.70 14.34
C SER A 333 -76.90 -50.88 14.16
N CYS A 334 -76.89 -49.88 13.28
CA CYS A 334 -75.75 -48.97 13.12
C CYS A 334 -75.54 -48.10 14.37
N LEU A 335 -76.62 -47.65 15.02
CA LEU A 335 -76.56 -46.91 16.28
C LEU A 335 -75.97 -47.75 17.41
N ILE A 336 -76.38 -49.01 17.54
CA ILE A 336 -75.83 -49.95 18.54
C ILE A 336 -74.32 -50.17 18.29
N ILE A 337 -73.90 -50.35 17.03
CA ILE A 337 -72.47 -50.51 16.69
C ILE A 337 -71.68 -49.24 17.03
N LEU A 338 -72.27 -48.05 16.83
CA LEU A 338 -71.64 -46.77 17.16
C LEU A 338 -71.52 -46.57 18.68
N GLU A 339 -72.54 -46.97 19.43
CA GLU A 339 -72.58 -46.93 20.90
C GLU A 339 -71.55 -47.90 21.50
N GLU A 340 -71.40 -49.09 20.91
CA GLU A 340 -70.39 -50.06 21.34
C GLU A 340 -68.96 -49.62 20.97
N ALA A 341 -68.76 -48.99 19.81
CA ALA A 341 -67.48 -48.39 19.43
C ALA A 341 -67.07 -47.22 20.35
N LEU A 342 -68.03 -46.40 20.76
CA LEU A 342 -67.84 -45.35 21.76
C LEU A 342 -67.41 -45.94 23.12
N HIS A 343 -68.05 -47.03 23.57
CA HIS A 343 -67.66 -47.72 24.81
C HIS A 343 -66.26 -48.35 24.75
N ARG A 344 -65.84 -48.90 23.60
CA ARG A 344 -64.46 -49.41 23.41
C ARG A 344 -63.42 -48.28 23.43
N SER A 345 -63.73 -47.13 22.83
CA SER A 345 -62.83 -45.97 22.86
C SER A 345 -62.65 -45.39 24.28
N ALA A 346 -63.69 -45.43 25.11
CA ALA A 346 -63.64 -44.95 26.50
C ALA A 346 -62.85 -45.88 27.43
N THR A 347 -62.84 -47.19 27.14
CA THR A 347 -62.07 -48.17 27.90
C THR A 347 -60.59 -48.20 27.54
N GLU A 348 -60.23 -47.97 26.27
CA GLU A 348 -58.82 -47.86 25.85
C GLU A 348 -58.12 -46.59 26.40
N PHE A 349 -58.86 -45.48 26.56
CA PHE A 349 -58.33 -44.20 27.06
C PHE A 349 -57.86 -44.25 28.54
N ASN A 350 -58.37 -45.19 29.34
CA ASN A 350 -58.01 -45.33 30.76
C ASN A 350 -56.74 -46.17 31.01
N SER A 351 -56.10 -46.72 29.96
CA SER A 351 -55.03 -47.69 30.14
C SER A 351 -53.59 -47.18 29.93
N ARG A 352 -53.36 -45.89 29.64
CA ARG A 352 -51.99 -45.33 29.59
C ARG A 352 -51.92 -43.79 29.68
N PRO A 353 -51.40 -43.21 30.77
CA PRO A 353 -50.90 -41.84 30.73
C PRO A 353 -49.47 -41.81 30.14
N PRO A 354 -49.08 -40.74 29.42
CA PRO A 354 -47.76 -40.61 28.82
C PRO A 354 -46.72 -40.20 29.87
N LEU A 355 -45.60 -40.95 29.93
CA LEU A 355 -44.39 -40.50 30.60
C LEU A 355 -43.75 -39.38 29.76
N LEU A 356 -43.95 -38.13 30.16
CA LEU A 356 -43.10 -37.00 29.78
C LEU A 356 -42.07 -36.81 30.90
N THR A 357 -40.90 -37.40 30.73
CA THR A 357 -39.69 -37.01 31.46
C THR A 357 -39.09 -35.76 30.84
N LEU A 358 -38.78 -34.79 31.70
CA LEU A 358 -37.99 -33.58 31.45
C LEU A 358 -36.63 -33.88 30.81
#